data_AF-A0A7S0VE07-F1
#
_entry.id   AF-A0A7S0VE07-F1
#
_cell.length_a   1.000
_cell.length_b   1.000
_cell.length_c   1.000
_cell.angle_alpha   90.00
_cell.angle_beta   90.00
_cell.angle_gamma   90.00
#
_symmetry.space_group_name_H-M   'P 1'
#
loop_
_entity.id
_entity.type
_entity.pdbx_description
1 polymer ?
#
loop_
_entity_poly.entity_id
_entity_poly.type
_entity_poly.pdbx_seq_one_letter_code
_entity_poly.pdbx_strand_id
1 'polypeptide(L)'
;GKDGGARGTLKLGAEGVKWQARESERSVSVKAVDVKVAEWVSTGRHWQLRLRTSDSTEARFDGFDKSDQKTIAEYCQGTLSATLQVLKLDVQGKNGGEFVVDGGNLLFKVDHKRAFDVTLSD
;
A
#
# COMPACT_ATOMS: atom_id res chain seq x y z
N GLY A 1 5.39 -16.12 -10.34
CA GLY A 1 4.15 -15.72 -9.66
C GLY A 1 4.03 -16.48 -8.37
N LYS A 2 4.64 -15.97 -7.30
CA LYS A 2 4.62 -16.55 -5.95
C LYS A 2 4.56 -15.36 -5.00
N ASP A 3 3.36 -14.94 -4.68
CA ASP A 3 3.03 -14.23 -3.44
C ASP A 3 1.50 -14.17 -3.39
N GLY A 4 0.89 -15.35 -3.24
CA GLY A 4 -0.42 -15.39 -2.62
C GLY A 4 -0.21 -14.93 -1.18
N GLY A 5 -0.35 -13.63 -0.94
CA GLY A 5 -0.05 -13.02 0.36
C GLY A 5 -0.74 -13.78 1.48
N ALA A 6 -0.01 -14.04 2.56
CA ALA A 6 -0.57 -14.71 3.73
C ALA A 6 -1.81 -13.95 4.23
N ARG A 7 -2.86 -14.68 4.64
CA ARG A 7 -4.06 -14.07 5.23
C ARG A 7 -3.82 -13.79 6.70
N GLY A 8 -4.35 -12.67 7.19
CA GLY A 8 -4.05 -12.20 8.53
C GLY A 8 -5.10 -11.26 9.09
N THR A 9 -4.83 -10.76 10.29
CA THR A 9 -5.62 -9.74 10.95
C THR A 9 -4.79 -8.46 11.01
N LEU A 10 -5.34 -7.37 10.48
CA LEU A 10 -4.79 -6.04 10.59
C LEU A 10 -5.41 -5.32 11.80
N LYS A 11 -4.58 -4.70 12.63
CA LYS A 11 -4.98 -3.85 13.74
C LYS A 11 -4.45 -2.43 13.50
N LEU A 12 -5.36 -1.47 13.58
CA LEU A 12 -5.06 -0.04 13.55
C LEU A 12 -5.03 0.46 14.99
N GLY A 13 -3.84 0.79 15.50
CA GLY A 13 -3.63 1.26 16.86
C GLY A 13 -3.07 2.68 16.89
N ALA A 14 -2.98 3.27 18.08
CA ALA A 14 -2.44 4.62 18.27
C ALA A 14 -0.95 4.73 17.91
N GLU A 15 -0.18 3.65 18.11
CA GLU A 15 1.26 3.62 17.77
C GLU A 15 1.52 3.32 16.30
N GLY A 16 0.47 2.99 15.53
CA GLY A 16 0.56 2.61 14.12
C GLY A 16 -0.20 1.33 13.81
N VAL A 17 0.27 0.64 12.77
CA VAL A 17 -0.43 -0.50 12.17
C VAL A 17 0.33 -1.78 12.46
N LYS A 18 -0.40 -2.82 12.89
CA LYS A 18 0.16 -4.17 13.09
C LYS A 18 -0.67 -5.21 12.36
N TRP A 19 -0.02 -6.03 11.56
CA TRP A 19 -0.60 -7.17 10.88
C TRP A 19 0.02 -8.46 11.40
N GLN A 20 -0.80 -9.49 11.57
CA GLN A 20 -0.36 -10.83 11.98
C GLN A 20 -1.01 -11.88 11.09
N ALA A 21 -0.19 -12.82 10.58
CA ALA A 21 -0.67 -13.95 9.81
C ALA A 21 -1.57 -14.87 10.66
N ARG A 22 -2.57 -15.49 10.03
CA ARG A 22 -3.42 -16.49 10.70
C ARG A 22 -2.75 -17.85 10.81
N GLU A 23 -1.94 -18.20 9.82
CA GLU A 23 -1.38 -19.53 9.63
C GLU A 23 0.12 -19.60 9.97
N SER A 24 0.73 -18.50 10.40
CA SER A 24 2.13 -18.45 10.81
C SER A 24 2.39 -17.36 11.85
N GLU A 25 3.58 -17.39 12.46
CA GLU A 25 4.02 -16.36 13.40
C GLU A 25 4.48 -15.07 12.72
N ARG A 26 4.39 -14.99 11.38
CA ARG A 26 4.78 -13.79 10.62
C ARG A 26 3.92 -12.61 11.05
N SER A 27 4.58 -11.50 11.36
CA SER A 27 3.93 -10.23 11.64
C SER A 27 4.63 -9.08 10.92
N VAL A 28 3.88 -8.03 10.66
CA VAL A 28 4.37 -6.78 10.06
C VAL A 28 3.90 -5.65 10.96
N SER A 29 4.78 -4.72 11.29
CA SER A 29 4.45 -3.55 12.11
C SER A 29 5.00 -2.29 11.44
N VAL A 30 4.16 -1.27 11.35
CA VAL A 30 4.51 0.05 10.81
C VAL A 30 4.18 1.08 11.88
N LYS A 31 5.20 1.77 12.40
CA LYS A 31 4.98 2.80 13.43
C LYS A 31 4.44 4.07 12.78
N ALA A 32 3.50 4.72 13.47
CA ALA A 32 2.87 5.94 12.97
C ALA A 32 3.88 7.04 12.64
N VAL A 33 4.90 7.22 13.49
CA VAL A 33 5.95 8.25 13.34
C VAL A 33 6.80 8.07 12.08
N ASP A 34 6.89 6.84 11.56
CA ASP A 34 7.72 6.52 10.41
C ASP A 34 6.95 6.71 9.10
N VAL A 35 5.61 6.76 9.12
CA VAL A 35 4.78 6.88 7.90
C VAL A 35 4.95 8.26 7.28
N LYS A 36 5.22 8.28 5.97
CA LYS A 36 5.31 9.51 5.16
C LYS A 36 4.26 9.57 4.05
N VAL A 37 3.91 8.43 3.48
CA VAL A 37 2.92 8.35 2.40
C VAL A 37 1.91 7.28 2.74
N ALA A 38 0.63 7.62 2.55
CA ALA A 38 -0.48 6.68 2.63
C ALA A 38 -1.26 6.73 1.31
N GLU A 39 -1.35 5.60 0.61
CA GLU A 39 -2.07 5.50 -0.66
C GLU A 39 -3.21 4.48 -0.56
N TRP A 40 -4.32 4.79 -1.20
CA TRP A 40 -5.48 3.94 -1.35
C TRP A 40 -5.65 3.54 -2.80
N VAL A 41 -5.43 2.27 -3.12
CA VAL A 41 -5.31 1.79 -4.49
C VAL A 41 -6.39 0.76 -4.78
N SER A 42 -7.12 0.93 -5.88
CA SER A 42 -8.05 -0.11 -6.32
C SER A 42 -7.27 -1.23 -7.02
N THR A 43 -7.49 -2.47 -6.59
CA THR A 43 -6.90 -3.67 -7.19
C THR A 43 -7.90 -4.43 -8.07
N GLY A 44 -9.01 -3.78 -8.44
CA GLY A 44 -10.10 -4.32 -9.24
C GLY A 44 -11.29 -4.77 -8.38
N ARG A 45 -11.13 -5.83 -7.59
CA ARG A 45 -12.22 -6.35 -6.71
C ARG A 45 -12.17 -5.77 -5.30
N HIS A 46 -10.97 -5.57 -4.77
CA HIS A 46 -10.75 -5.04 -3.43
C HIS A 46 -9.93 -3.74 -3.53
N TRP A 47 -9.64 -3.20 -2.36
CA TRP A 47 -8.78 -2.04 -2.19
C TRP A 47 -7.56 -2.41 -1.35
N GLN A 48 -6.47 -1.70 -1.62
CA GLN A 48 -5.19 -1.88 -0.97
C GLN A 48 -4.79 -0.58 -0.28
N LEU A 49 -4.40 -0.69 0.99
CA LEU A 49 -3.67 0.36 1.71
C LEU A 49 -2.18 0.15 1.48
N ARG A 50 -1.49 1.18 1.00
CA ARG A 50 -0.02 1.22 0.94
C ARG A 50 0.49 2.26 1.91
N LEU A 51 1.41 1.86 2.78
CA LEU A 51 2.11 2.75 3.68
C LEU A 51 3.58 2.75 3.31
N ARG A 52 4.14 3.93 3.07
CA ARG A 52 5.57 4.12 2.86
C ARG A 52 6.18 4.85 4.04
N THR A 53 7.26 4.29 4.56
CA THR A 53 7.99 4.84 5.69
C THR A 53 9.16 5.73 5.24
N SER A 54 9.72 6.48 6.19
CA SER A 54 10.83 7.42 5.99
C SER A 54 12.11 6.78 5.43
N ASP A 55 12.33 5.49 5.69
CA ASP A 55 13.40 4.65 5.14
C ASP A 55 13.08 4.12 3.73
N SER A 56 12.01 4.60 3.09
CA SER A 56 11.52 4.14 1.78
C SER A 56 11.03 2.70 1.73
N THR A 57 10.86 2.03 2.88
CA THR A 57 10.19 0.72 2.94
C THR A 57 8.69 0.88 2.68
N GLU A 58 8.09 -0.08 1.98
CA GLU A 58 6.67 -0.08 1.65
C GLU A 58 5.96 -1.32 2.22
N ALA A 59 4.88 -1.09 2.96
CA ALA A 59 3.96 -2.14 3.42
C ALA A 59 2.63 -2.05 2.66
N ARG A 60 2.20 -3.18 2.09
CA ARG A 60 0.94 -3.31 1.35
C ARG A 60 -0.03 -4.21 2.09
N PHE A 61 -1.22 -3.70 2.36
CA PHE A 61 -2.31 -4.45 2.99
C PHE A 61 -3.49 -4.50 2.02
N ASP A 62 -3.84 -5.69 1.55
CA ASP A 62 -4.89 -5.93 0.56
C ASP A 62 -6.15 -6.53 1.19
N GLY A 63 -7.25 -6.53 0.44
CA GLY A 63 -8.52 -7.14 0.84
C GLY A 63 -9.49 -6.21 1.56
N PHE A 64 -9.31 -4.89 1.47
CA PHE A 64 -10.29 -3.94 1.98
C PHE A 64 -11.48 -3.78 1.04
N ASP A 65 -12.63 -3.43 1.61
CA ASP A 65 -13.80 -3.01 0.86
C ASP A 65 -13.77 -1.50 0.62
N LYS A 66 -14.49 -1.06 -0.42
CA LYS A 66 -14.58 0.38 -0.74
C LYS A 66 -15.15 1.19 0.43
N SER A 67 -16.05 0.60 1.22
CA SER A 67 -16.65 1.22 2.40
C SER A 67 -15.63 1.55 3.50
N ASP A 68 -14.50 0.85 3.56
CA ASP A 68 -13.47 1.08 4.58
C ASP A 68 -12.69 2.38 4.35
N GLN A 69 -12.76 2.94 3.14
CA GLN A 69 -11.97 4.11 2.74
C GLN A 69 -12.12 5.29 3.71
N LYS A 70 -13.34 5.57 4.19
CA LYS A 70 -13.59 6.70 5.10
C LYS A 70 -12.88 6.49 6.43
N THR A 71 -13.06 5.32 7.04
CA THR A 71 -12.43 4.95 8.32
C THR A 71 -10.90 4.96 8.21
N ILE A 72 -10.36 4.46 7.10
CA ILE A 72 -8.92 4.46 6.83
C ILE A 72 -8.39 5.89 6.65
N ALA A 73 -9.10 6.76 5.93
CA ALA A 73 -8.72 8.15 5.75
C ALA A 73 -8.66 8.91 7.08
N GLU A 74 -9.68 8.74 7.94
CA GLU A 74 -9.73 9.33 9.27
C GLU A 74 -8.57 8.82 10.15
N TYR A 75 -8.27 7.53 10.10
CA TYR A 75 -7.13 6.95 10.82
C TYR A 75 -5.78 7.48 10.32
N CYS A 76 -5.57 7.56 9.00
CA CYS A 76 -4.35 8.10 8.43
C CYS A 76 -4.14 9.56 8.83
N GLN A 77 -5.19 10.38 8.79
CA GLN A 77 -5.11 11.79 9.17
C GLN A 77 -4.90 11.96 10.68
N GLY A 78 -5.65 11.24 11.51
CA GLY A 78 -5.63 11.41 12.97
C GLY A 78 -4.42 10.77 13.66
N THR A 79 -3.99 9.60 13.20
CA THR A 79 -2.94 8.81 13.89
C THR A 79 -1.62 8.84 13.13
N LEU A 80 -1.65 8.65 11.81
CA LEU A 80 -0.42 8.58 11.00
C LEU A 80 0.08 9.96 10.56
N SER A 81 -0.67 11.03 10.85
CA SER A 81 -0.37 12.40 10.38
C SER A 81 -0.15 12.46 8.86
N ALA A 82 -0.84 11.60 8.09
CA ALA A 82 -0.68 11.44 6.65
C ALA A 82 -2.03 11.56 5.94
N THR A 83 -2.08 12.31 4.84
CA THR A 83 -3.27 12.37 3.99
C THR A 83 -3.37 11.12 3.12
N LEU A 84 -4.50 10.43 3.17
CA LEU A 84 -4.74 9.26 2.32
C LEU A 84 -4.96 9.68 0.86
N GLN A 85 -4.02 9.34 -0.01
CA GLN A 85 -4.08 9.65 -1.44
C GLN A 85 -4.78 8.52 -2.21
N VAL A 86 -5.90 8.82 -2.88
CA VAL A 86 -6.58 7.83 -3.71
C VAL A 86 -5.91 7.74 -5.07
N LEU A 87 -5.33 6.57 -5.37
CA LEU A 87 -4.68 6.32 -6.65
C LEU A 87 -5.49 5.36 -7.50
N LYS A 88 -5.78 5.82 -8.71
CA LYS A 88 -6.40 5.01 -9.75
C LYS A 88 -5.30 4.57 -10.71
N LEU A 89 -5.01 3.27 -10.72
CA LEU A 89 -4.06 2.70 -11.66
C LEU A 89 -4.61 2.74 -13.09
N ASP A 90 -3.71 2.85 -14.07
CA ASP A 90 -4.07 2.64 -15.47
C ASP A 90 -4.25 1.14 -15.74
N VAL A 91 -5.46 0.76 -16.16
CA VAL A 91 -5.87 -0.63 -16.44
C VAL A 91 -6.09 -0.89 -17.94
N GLN A 92 -5.66 0.01 -18.82
CA GLN A 92 -5.89 -0.09 -20.26
C GLN A 92 -5.09 -1.21 -20.97
N GLY A 93 -4.17 -1.89 -20.28
CA GLY A 93 -3.40 -2.99 -20.84
C GLY A 93 -2.34 -2.56 -21.88
N LYS A 94 -2.04 -1.27 -21.96
CA LYS A 94 -0.94 -0.75 -22.79
C LYS A 94 0.41 -1.16 -22.20
N ASN A 95 1.30 -1.68 -23.04
CA ASN A 95 2.66 -2.10 -22.68
C ASN A 95 3.76 -1.12 -23.12
N GLY A 96 3.39 -0.05 -23.83
CA GLY A 96 4.27 1.09 -24.10
C GLY A 96 4.16 2.13 -22.98
N GLY A 97 5.28 2.57 -22.43
CA GLY A 97 5.32 3.49 -21.31
C GLY A 97 6.74 3.83 -20.84
N GLU A 98 6.82 4.52 -19.72
CA GLU A 98 8.06 4.97 -19.08
C GLU A 98 8.30 4.18 -17.78
N PHE A 99 9.57 3.82 -17.52
CA PHE A 99 9.99 3.26 -16.25
C PHE A 99 10.66 4.34 -15.40
N VAL A 100 10.23 4.50 -14.15
CA VAL A 100 10.77 5.47 -13.20
C VAL A 100 11.15 4.74 -11.91
N VAL A 101 12.38 4.92 -11.45
CA VAL A 101 12.79 4.48 -10.11
C VAL A 101 12.32 5.52 -9.09
N ASP A 102 11.52 5.08 -8.12
CA ASP A 102 10.95 5.92 -7.04
C ASP A 102 11.18 5.22 -5.70
N GLY A 103 12.20 5.67 -4.96
CA GLY A 103 12.65 4.99 -3.73
C GLY A 103 13.11 3.56 -4.02
N GLY A 104 12.61 2.60 -3.23
CA GLY A 104 12.87 1.17 -3.40
C GLY A 104 12.00 0.48 -4.47
N ASN A 105 11.27 1.22 -5.30
CA ASN A 105 10.35 0.64 -6.28
C ASN A 105 10.71 1.06 -7.72
N LEU A 106 10.50 0.14 -8.66
CA LEU A 106 10.43 0.42 -10.10
C LEU A 106 8.97 0.62 -10.51
N LEU A 107 8.62 1.82 -10.97
CA LEU A 107 7.28 2.20 -11.42
C LEU A 107 7.20 2.11 -12.94
N PHE A 108 6.18 1.44 -13.48
CA PHE A 108 5.81 1.54 -14.88
C PHE A 108 4.64 2.51 -15.05
N LYS A 109 4.82 3.53 -15.90
CA LYS A 109 3.84 4.57 -16.18
C LYS A 109 3.38 4.53 -17.64
N VAL A 110 2.09 4.69 -17.86
CA VAL A 110 1.46 4.85 -19.17
C VAL A 110 0.73 6.18 -19.16
N ASP A 111 0.96 7.04 -20.16
CA ASP A 111 0.35 8.38 -20.25
C ASP A 111 0.47 9.17 -18.92
N HIS A 112 1.66 9.11 -18.30
CA HIS A 112 2.01 9.70 -16.99
C HIS A 112 1.24 9.15 -15.77
N LYS A 113 0.42 8.11 -15.94
CA LYS A 113 -0.29 7.43 -14.85
C LYS A 113 0.43 6.14 -14.46
N ARG A 114 0.47 5.83 -13.16
CA ARG A 114 1.05 4.57 -12.66
C ARG A 114 0.18 3.40 -13.13
N ALA A 115 0.78 2.47 -13.86
CA ALA A 115 0.12 1.24 -14.29
C ALA A 115 0.41 0.11 -13.29
N PHE A 116 1.69 -0.19 -13.05
CA PHE A 116 2.11 -1.12 -12.00
C PHE A 116 3.46 -0.69 -11.41
N ASP A 117 3.84 -1.36 -10.33
CA ASP A 117 5.11 -1.13 -9.65
C ASP A 117 5.61 -2.42 -9.00
N VAL A 118 6.93 -2.56 -8.95
CA VAL A 118 7.64 -3.71 -8.40
C VAL A 118 8.63 -3.21 -7.36
N THR A 119 8.61 -3.81 -6.17
CA THR A 119 9.60 -3.53 -5.13
C THR A 119 10.92 -4.18 -5.49
N LEU A 120 11.98 -3.38 -5.46
CA LEU A 120 13.37 -3.79 -5.66
C LEU A 120 13.91 -4.25 -4.30
N SER A 121 13.49 -5.43 -3.86
CA SER A 121 14.15 -6.12 -2.75
C SER A 121 15.25 -7.00 -3.33
N ASP A 122 16.46 -6.92 -2.77
CA ASP A 122 17.59 -7.83 -3.07
C ASP A 122 17.27 -9.29 -2.73
#